data_AF-A0A2X0IV91-F1
#
_entry.id   AF-A0A2X0IV91-F1
#
_cell.length_a   1.000
_cell.length_b   1.000
_cell.length_c   1.000
_cell.angle_alpha   90.00
_cell.angle_beta   90.00
_cell.angle_gamma   90.00
#
_symmetry.space_group_name_H-M   'P 1'
#
loop_
_entity.id
_entity.type
_entity.pdbx_description
1 polymer ?
#
loop_
_entity_poly.entity_id
_entity_poly.type
_entity_poly.pdbx_seq_one_letter_code
_entity_poly.pdbx_strand_id
1 'polypeptide(L)'
;MDRLSRLSSELSAAERENLKFILSMAAGGLLSGHAGNVDDELRKAALATAQRSLPALHGNLRAEFETGVVFCGRASFFSDEDIDALDRENREYRPRADRFHDHFVASGAPIARELALSQAISDFLAAKVGPVVPSFKANHLYYDQPGLGIDPHVDKDDFSLNVLTMLEHSPAERHSELILYPPEQDALHLQLQRGESLIFFADSVTHQRTRTAEGERIRLVSFGYRTIGAQS
;
A
#
# COMPACT_ATOMS: atom_id res chain seq x y z
N MET A 1 -6.42 22.03 17.54
CA MET A 1 -6.17 21.83 16.10
C MET A 1 -4.71 22.13 15.86
N ASP A 2 -3.91 21.14 15.49
CA ASP A 2 -2.50 21.36 15.14
C ASP A 2 -2.38 22.19 13.84
N ARG A 3 -1.24 22.86 13.63
CA ARG A 3 -0.97 23.70 12.45
C ARG A 3 -1.19 22.92 11.14
N LEU A 4 -0.83 21.64 11.10
CA LEU A 4 -1.03 20.78 9.92
C LEU A 4 -2.50 20.50 9.67
N SER A 5 -3.29 20.21 10.72
CA SER A 5 -4.74 20.02 10.58
C SER A 5 -5.43 21.30 10.10
N ARG A 6 -4.96 22.48 10.56
CA ARG A 6 -5.47 23.78 10.08
C ARG A 6 -5.12 24.01 8.61
N LEU A 7 -3.85 23.82 8.24
CA LEU A 7 -3.41 23.92 6.85
C LEU A 7 -4.23 22.98 5.96
N SER A 8 -4.36 21.71 6.34
CA SER A 8 -5.18 20.72 5.67
C SER A 8 -6.62 21.22 5.44
N SER A 9 -7.26 21.87 6.42
CA SER A 9 -8.62 22.40 6.23
C SER A 9 -8.73 23.62 5.29
N GLU A 10 -7.63 24.36 5.09
CA GLU A 10 -7.56 25.56 4.26
C GLU A 10 -7.24 25.25 2.79
N LEU A 11 -6.71 24.06 2.49
CA LEU A 11 -6.35 23.64 1.14
C LEU A 11 -7.54 23.15 0.32
N SER A 12 -7.60 23.57 -0.94
CA SER A 12 -8.43 22.93 -1.97
C SER A 12 -8.01 21.47 -2.19
N ALA A 13 -8.87 20.69 -2.86
CA ALA A 13 -8.56 19.29 -3.18
C ALA A 13 -7.24 19.15 -3.98
N ALA A 14 -7.01 20.03 -4.96
CA ALA A 14 -5.80 20.00 -5.77
C ALA A 14 -4.54 20.36 -4.96
N GLU A 15 -4.63 21.36 -4.08
CA GLU A 15 -3.50 21.73 -3.22
C GLU A 15 -3.19 20.65 -2.19
N ARG A 16 -4.22 19.98 -1.65
CA ARG A 16 -4.06 18.85 -0.74
C ARG A 16 -3.37 17.67 -1.42
N GLU A 17 -3.74 17.35 -2.65
CA GLU A 17 -3.07 16.32 -3.46
C GLU A 17 -1.61 16.68 -3.75
N ASN A 18 -1.34 17.94 -4.10
CA ASN A 18 0.03 18.42 -4.30
C ASN A 18 0.87 18.34 -3.01
N LEU A 19 0.29 18.71 -1.86
CA LEU A 19 0.96 18.61 -0.57
C LEU A 19 1.22 17.14 -0.21
N LYS A 20 0.26 16.24 -0.43
CA LYS A 20 0.47 14.78 -0.25
C LYS A 20 1.62 14.29 -1.10
N PHE A 21 1.68 14.68 -2.37
CA PHE A 21 2.77 14.31 -3.27
C PHE A 21 4.13 14.81 -2.78
N ILE A 22 4.24 16.07 -2.35
CA ILE A 22 5.47 16.64 -1.79
C ILE A 22 5.90 15.89 -0.52
N LEU A 23 4.96 15.62 0.39
CA LEU A 23 5.24 14.89 1.63
C LEU A 23 5.67 13.45 1.35
N SER A 24 5.04 12.78 0.38
CA SER A 24 5.44 11.46 -0.09
C SER A 24 6.87 11.45 -0.62
N MET A 25 7.22 12.42 -1.48
CA MET A 25 8.57 12.54 -2.01
C MET A 25 9.59 12.84 -0.92
N ALA A 26 9.24 13.68 0.05
CA ALA A 26 10.10 14.02 1.18
C ALA A 26 10.36 12.79 2.06
N ALA A 27 9.30 12.09 2.50
CA ALA A 27 9.43 10.88 3.29
C ALA A 27 10.25 9.81 2.55
N GLY A 28 9.95 9.62 1.26
CA GLY A 28 10.65 8.64 0.45
C GLY A 28 12.14 8.96 0.26
N GLY A 29 12.46 10.21 -0.09
CA GLY A 29 13.84 10.65 -0.26
C GLY A 29 14.67 10.62 1.02
N LEU A 30 14.05 10.89 2.18
CA LEU A 30 14.71 10.78 3.48
C LEU A 30 15.05 9.32 3.83
N LEU A 31 14.16 8.37 3.48
CA LEU A 31 14.37 6.94 3.69
C LEU A 31 15.38 6.33 2.70
N SER A 32 15.40 6.79 1.45
CA SER A 32 16.37 6.36 0.43
C SER A 32 17.76 6.97 0.59
N GLY A 33 17.98 7.84 1.60
CA GLY A 33 19.28 8.43 1.88
C GLY A 33 19.68 9.60 0.97
N HIS A 34 18.74 10.19 0.21
CA HIS A 34 19.00 11.38 -0.61
C HIS A 34 19.44 12.60 0.23
N ALA A 35 19.16 12.58 1.53
CA ALA A 35 19.58 13.58 2.52
C ALA A 35 20.84 13.18 3.31
N GLY A 36 21.75 12.38 2.73
CA GLY A 36 22.91 11.79 3.43
C GLY A 36 23.89 12.79 4.08
N ASN A 37 23.87 14.07 3.68
CA ASN A 37 24.70 15.12 4.26
C ASN A 37 24.01 15.91 5.39
N VAL A 38 22.75 15.59 5.69
CA VAL A 38 21.98 16.24 6.76
C VAL A 38 22.26 15.52 8.08
N ASP A 39 22.32 16.30 9.16
CA ASP A 39 22.37 15.78 10.53
C ASP A 39 21.28 14.72 10.79
N ASP A 40 21.65 13.64 11.46
CA ASP A 40 20.77 12.48 11.66
C ASP A 40 19.51 12.82 12.47
N GLU A 41 19.62 13.69 13.47
CA GLU A 41 18.46 14.11 14.28
C GLU A 41 17.52 14.99 13.47
N LEU A 42 18.06 15.91 12.65
CA LEU A 42 17.26 16.69 11.71
C LEU A 42 16.58 15.80 10.66
N ARG A 43 17.26 14.78 10.14
CA ARG A 43 16.69 13.82 9.18
C ARG A 43 15.52 13.05 9.82
N LYS A 44 15.69 12.54 11.05
CA LYS A 44 14.62 11.86 11.79
C LYS A 44 13.43 12.79 12.07
N ALA A 45 13.69 14.02 12.51
CA ALA A 45 12.63 15.00 12.78
C ALA A 45 11.83 15.36 11.52
N ALA A 46 12.51 15.53 10.38
CA ALA A 46 11.87 15.78 9.09
C ALA A 46 11.02 14.59 8.64
N LEU A 47 11.55 13.37 8.76
CA LEU A 47 10.83 12.14 8.40
C LEU A 47 9.57 11.97 9.26
N ALA A 48 9.70 12.08 10.58
CA ALA A 48 8.57 11.99 11.51
C ALA A 48 7.51 13.07 11.20
N THR A 49 7.94 14.28 10.84
CA THR A 49 7.02 15.35 10.44
C THR A 49 6.26 14.99 9.16
N ALA A 50 6.95 14.48 8.14
CA ALA A 50 6.31 14.06 6.90
C ALA A 50 5.30 12.92 7.14
N GLN A 51 5.70 11.90 7.89
CA GLN A 51 4.86 10.74 8.20
C GLN A 51 3.62 11.12 9.02
N ARG A 52 3.73 11.98 10.03
CA ARG A 52 2.57 12.49 10.78
C ARG A 52 1.63 13.34 9.94
N SER A 53 2.17 14.06 8.96
CA SER A 53 1.40 14.97 8.14
C SER A 53 0.49 14.23 7.15
N LEU A 54 0.95 13.09 6.62
CA LEU A 54 0.25 12.32 5.59
C LEU A 54 -1.17 11.88 6.03
N PRO A 55 -1.37 11.19 7.17
CA PRO A 55 -2.72 10.86 7.66
C PRO A 55 -3.60 12.09 7.89
N ALA A 56 -3.03 13.18 8.42
CA ALA A 56 -3.76 14.40 8.75
C ALA A 56 -4.35 15.13 7.52
N LEU A 57 -3.87 14.83 6.32
CA LEU A 57 -4.44 15.36 5.09
C LEU A 57 -5.84 14.81 4.78
N HIS A 58 -6.21 13.64 5.32
CA HIS A 58 -7.49 13.00 5.01
C HIS A 58 -8.65 13.49 5.91
N GLY A 59 -8.38 14.29 6.94
CA GLY A 59 -9.39 14.82 7.84
C GLY A 59 -10.28 13.71 8.42
N ASN A 60 -11.60 13.91 8.41
CA ASN A 60 -12.57 12.97 8.99
C ASN A 60 -13.00 11.85 8.03
N LEU A 61 -12.35 11.72 6.85
CA LEU A 61 -12.71 10.68 5.88
C LEU A 61 -12.27 9.28 6.33
N ARG A 62 -11.43 9.18 7.37
CA ARG A 62 -10.84 7.94 7.86
C ARG A 62 -10.91 7.89 9.38
N ALA A 63 -11.02 6.67 9.91
CA ALA A 63 -10.77 6.44 11.31
C ALA A 63 -9.32 6.80 11.64
N GLU A 64 -9.12 7.34 12.85
CA GLU A 64 -7.78 7.49 13.41
C GLU A 64 -7.11 6.11 13.51
N PHE A 65 -5.82 6.08 13.25
CA PHE A 65 -5.02 4.86 13.33
C PHE A 65 -3.65 5.16 13.92
N GLU A 66 -3.07 4.15 14.56
CA GLU A 66 -1.70 4.21 15.05
C GLU A 66 -0.72 3.81 13.94
N THR A 67 -0.88 2.60 13.39
CA THR A 67 0.06 2.02 12.41
C THR A 67 -0.35 2.24 10.96
N GLY A 68 -1.64 2.47 10.74
CA GLY A 68 -2.29 2.47 9.43
C GLY A 68 -2.50 1.08 8.84
N VAL A 69 -2.10 0.02 9.54
CA VAL A 69 -2.46 -1.37 9.25
C VAL A 69 -3.84 -1.66 9.84
N VAL A 70 -4.74 -2.11 8.98
CA VAL A 70 -6.12 -2.50 9.32
C VAL A 70 -6.22 -4.00 9.58
N PHE A 71 -5.45 -4.79 8.83
CA PHE A 71 -5.43 -6.25 8.95
C PHE A 71 -4.16 -6.84 8.35
N CYS A 72 -3.63 -7.90 8.95
CA CYS A 72 -2.54 -8.69 8.40
C CYS A 72 -2.77 -10.18 8.74
N GLY A 73 -2.76 -11.05 7.72
CA GLY A 73 -2.94 -12.49 7.87
C GLY A 73 -3.90 -13.07 6.84
N ARG A 74 -4.42 -14.28 7.06
CA ARG A 74 -5.38 -14.91 6.14
C ARG A 74 -6.77 -14.31 6.33
N ALA A 75 -7.22 -13.53 5.35
CA ALA A 75 -8.53 -12.89 5.39
C ALA A 75 -9.65 -13.90 5.11
N SER A 76 -10.77 -13.79 5.83
CA SER A 76 -11.90 -14.73 5.70
C SER A 76 -12.74 -14.53 4.44
N PHE A 77 -12.52 -13.44 3.69
CA PHE A 77 -13.27 -13.15 2.45
C PHE A 77 -12.70 -13.85 1.21
N PHE A 78 -11.53 -14.48 1.31
CA PHE A 78 -11.01 -15.36 0.26
C PHE A 78 -11.09 -16.81 0.72
N SER A 79 -11.72 -17.63 -0.12
CA SER A 79 -11.57 -19.08 -0.06
C SER A 79 -10.22 -19.50 -0.65
N ASP A 80 -9.80 -20.74 -0.40
CA ASP A 80 -8.62 -21.31 -1.06
C ASP A 80 -8.81 -21.37 -2.58
N GLU A 81 -10.05 -21.57 -3.04
CA GLU A 81 -10.41 -21.56 -4.46
C GLU A 81 -10.21 -20.18 -5.10
N ASP A 82 -10.55 -19.10 -4.38
CA ASP A 82 -10.30 -17.73 -4.84
C ASP A 82 -8.80 -17.46 -4.97
N ILE A 83 -8.00 -17.88 -3.99
CA ILE A 83 -6.53 -17.72 -4.01
C ILE A 83 -5.92 -18.52 -5.15
N ASP A 84 -6.40 -19.75 -5.39
CA ASP A 84 -5.96 -20.58 -6.52
C ASP A 84 -6.36 -19.99 -7.87
N ALA A 85 -7.56 -19.42 -7.98
CA ALA A 85 -8.03 -18.76 -9.19
C ALA A 85 -7.21 -17.49 -9.51
N LEU A 86 -6.97 -16.65 -8.50
CA LEU A 86 -6.09 -15.49 -8.61
C LEU A 86 -4.65 -15.89 -8.97
N ASP A 87 -4.12 -16.98 -8.40
CA ASP A 87 -2.78 -17.47 -8.75
C ASP A 87 -2.68 -17.88 -10.22
N ARG A 88 -3.65 -18.66 -10.71
CA ARG A 88 -3.69 -19.08 -12.12
C ARG A 88 -3.80 -17.87 -13.05
N GLU A 89 -4.74 -16.97 -12.78
CA GLU A 89 -4.92 -15.76 -13.56
C GLU A 89 -3.65 -14.90 -13.57
N ASN A 90 -3.01 -14.72 -12.41
CA ASN A 90 -1.76 -13.97 -12.30
C ASN A 90 -0.67 -14.57 -13.21
N ARG A 91 -0.50 -15.90 -13.23
CA ARG A 91 0.47 -16.56 -14.13
C ARG A 91 0.12 -16.32 -15.60
N GLU A 92 -1.15 -16.45 -15.96
CA GLU A 92 -1.63 -16.25 -17.33
C GLU A 92 -1.49 -14.80 -17.81
N TYR A 93 -1.61 -13.83 -16.90
CA TYR A 93 -1.51 -12.40 -17.22
C TYR A 93 -0.08 -11.87 -17.22
N ARG A 94 0.91 -12.63 -16.72
CA ARG A 94 2.32 -12.20 -16.71
C ARG A 94 2.85 -11.73 -18.08
N PRO A 95 2.55 -12.39 -19.22
CA PRO A 95 2.99 -11.91 -20.54
C PRO A 95 2.37 -10.59 -20.99
N ARG A 96 1.29 -10.14 -20.33
CA ARG A 96 0.60 -8.87 -20.59
C ARG A 96 1.03 -7.76 -19.62
N ALA A 97 1.94 -8.06 -18.69
CA ALA A 97 2.38 -7.12 -17.68
C ALA A 97 3.37 -6.11 -18.27
N ASP A 98 3.10 -4.83 -18.07
CA ASP A 98 3.98 -3.74 -18.44
C ASP A 98 5.01 -3.50 -17.34
N ARG A 99 6.22 -3.12 -17.73
CA ARG A 99 7.23 -2.67 -16.77
C ARG A 99 6.86 -1.27 -16.28
N PHE A 100 6.67 -1.14 -14.98
CA PHE A 100 6.42 0.12 -14.30
C PHE A 100 7.58 0.37 -13.32
N HIS A 101 8.54 1.19 -13.75
CA HIS A 101 9.81 1.40 -13.04
C HIS A 101 10.52 0.06 -12.74
N ASP A 102 10.54 -0.35 -11.48
CA ASP A 102 11.30 -1.50 -10.98
C ASP A 102 10.41 -2.69 -10.62
N HIS A 103 9.22 -2.78 -11.20
CA HIS A 103 8.38 -3.99 -11.13
C HIS A 103 7.51 -4.11 -12.39
N PHE A 104 6.82 -5.24 -12.51
CA PHE A 104 5.84 -5.44 -13.59
C PHE A 104 4.42 -5.40 -13.02
N VAL A 105 3.50 -4.82 -13.79
CA VAL A 105 2.09 -4.68 -13.43
C VAL A 105 1.22 -5.16 -14.58
N ALA A 106 0.26 -6.04 -14.29
CA ALA A 106 -0.84 -6.34 -15.19
C ALA A 106 -2.14 -5.88 -14.54
N SER A 107 -2.88 -5.02 -15.23
CA SER A 107 -4.20 -4.55 -14.80
C SER A 107 -5.31 -5.18 -15.63
N GLY A 108 -6.51 -5.18 -15.09
CA GLY A 108 -7.72 -5.50 -15.86
C GLY A 108 -8.02 -6.98 -16.04
N ALA A 109 -7.37 -7.86 -15.27
CA ALA A 109 -7.64 -9.28 -15.28
C ALA A 109 -9.05 -9.59 -14.71
N PRO A 110 -9.87 -10.43 -15.37
CA PRO A 110 -11.30 -10.56 -15.11
C PRO A 110 -11.64 -11.04 -13.70
N ILE A 111 -10.96 -12.06 -13.18
CA ILE A 111 -11.21 -12.61 -11.85
C ILE A 111 -10.82 -11.58 -10.79
N ALA A 112 -9.63 -10.97 -10.90
CA ALA A 112 -9.24 -9.90 -9.99
C ALA A 112 -10.21 -8.71 -10.02
N ARG A 113 -10.73 -8.33 -11.20
CA ARG A 113 -11.75 -7.27 -11.32
C ARG A 113 -13.07 -7.64 -10.66
N GLU A 114 -13.52 -8.88 -10.82
CA GLU A 114 -14.75 -9.37 -10.19
C GLU A 114 -14.62 -9.38 -8.67
N LEU A 115 -13.52 -9.92 -8.15
CA LEU A 115 -13.26 -9.95 -6.71
C LEU A 115 -13.07 -8.56 -6.11
N ALA A 116 -12.55 -7.59 -6.86
CA ALA A 116 -12.50 -6.19 -6.44
C ALA A 116 -13.88 -5.59 -6.15
N LEU A 117 -14.96 -6.19 -6.67
CA LEU A 117 -16.35 -5.79 -6.46
C LEU A 117 -17.09 -6.72 -5.50
N SER A 118 -16.38 -7.64 -4.86
CA SER A 118 -16.98 -8.58 -3.92
C SER A 118 -17.57 -7.86 -2.71
N GLN A 119 -18.85 -8.17 -2.45
CA GLN A 119 -19.52 -7.72 -1.24
C GLN A 119 -18.83 -8.25 0.02
N ALA A 120 -18.26 -9.46 -0.02
CA ALA A 120 -17.57 -10.05 1.12
C ALA A 120 -16.32 -9.25 1.53
N ILE A 121 -15.56 -8.73 0.55
CA ILE A 121 -14.43 -7.84 0.84
C ILE A 121 -14.94 -6.51 1.40
N SER A 122 -15.95 -5.93 0.75
CA SER A 122 -16.54 -4.65 1.18
C SER A 122 -17.08 -4.72 2.61
N ASP A 123 -17.79 -5.78 2.98
CA ASP A 123 -18.33 -6.01 4.32
C ASP A 123 -17.21 -6.18 5.36
N PHE A 124 -16.17 -6.94 5.02
CA PHE A 124 -15.02 -7.12 5.90
C PHE A 124 -14.28 -5.82 6.17
N LEU A 125 -14.06 -5.00 5.13
CA LEU A 125 -13.45 -3.68 5.26
C LEU A 125 -14.36 -2.74 6.06
N ALA A 126 -15.66 -2.73 5.76
CA ALA A 126 -16.63 -1.87 6.42
C ALA A 126 -16.71 -2.11 7.92
N ALA A 127 -16.62 -3.37 8.36
CA ALA A 127 -16.59 -3.73 9.77
C ALA A 127 -15.36 -3.20 10.53
N LYS A 128 -14.30 -2.78 9.83
CA LYS A 128 -13.04 -2.32 10.44
C LYS A 128 -12.82 -0.83 10.32
N VAL A 129 -13.14 -0.24 9.16
CA VAL A 129 -12.81 1.16 8.85
C VAL A 129 -14.03 2.00 8.49
N GLY A 130 -15.23 1.44 8.60
CA GLY A 130 -16.47 2.07 8.14
C GLY A 130 -16.65 1.95 6.63
N PRO A 131 -17.72 2.54 6.06
CA PRO A 131 -18.08 2.34 4.66
C PRO A 131 -16.94 2.63 3.67
N VAL A 132 -16.78 1.70 2.72
CA VAL A 132 -15.78 1.79 1.65
C VAL A 132 -16.44 1.69 0.28
N VAL A 133 -15.77 2.22 -0.74
CA VAL A 133 -16.10 2.03 -2.15
C VAL A 133 -14.90 1.45 -2.89
N PRO A 134 -15.09 0.46 -3.78
CA PRO A 134 -14.01 -0.03 -4.61
C PRO A 134 -13.56 1.04 -5.61
N SER A 135 -12.26 1.15 -5.86
CA SER A 135 -11.73 2.01 -6.92
C SER A 135 -11.86 1.39 -8.32
N PHE A 136 -12.37 0.16 -8.40
CA PHE A 136 -12.43 -0.68 -9.60
C PHE A 136 -11.04 -1.03 -10.16
N LYS A 137 -9.97 -0.78 -9.40
CA LYS A 137 -8.60 -1.16 -9.76
C LYS A 137 -8.20 -2.44 -9.04
N ALA A 138 -7.75 -3.40 -9.84
CA ALA A 138 -7.08 -4.60 -9.39
C ALA A 138 -5.82 -4.81 -10.23
N ASN A 139 -4.69 -4.97 -9.55
CA ASN A 139 -3.37 -5.08 -10.17
C ASN A 139 -2.69 -6.37 -9.74
N HIS A 140 -2.30 -7.17 -10.72
CA HIS A 140 -1.33 -8.24 -10.52
C HIS A 140 0.08 -7.63 -10.57
N LEU A 141 0.87 -7.87 -9.53
CA LEU A 141 2.22 -7.34 -9.39
C LEU A 141 3.23 -8.49 -9.48
N TYR A 142 4.33 -8.26 -10.18
CA TYR A 142 5.38 -9.26 -10.38
C TYR A 142 6.77 -8.69 -10.09
N TYR A 143 7.51 -9.41 -9.27
CA TYR A 143 8.92 -9.18 -8.97
C TYR A 143 9.65 -10.49 -9.23
N ASP A 144 9.97 -10.76 -10.49
CA ASP A 144 10.51 -12.05 -10.95
C ASP A 144 11.92 -11.95 -11.57
N GLN A 145 12.59 -10.83 -11.32
CA GLN A 145 13.98 -10.58 -11.71
C GLN A 145 14.73 -9.98 -10.51
N PRO A 146 16.05 -10.14 -10.41
CA PRO A 146 16.84 -9.52 -9.36
C PRO A 146 16.78 -7.99 -9.43
N GLY A 147 16.78 -7.32 -8.28
CA GLY A 147 16.78 -5.86 -8.19
C GLY A 147 15.40 -5.21 -8.34
N LEU A 148 14.35 -5.99 -8.61
CA LEU A 148 12.98 -5.47 -8.66
C LEU A 148 12.49 -5.14 -7.24
N GLY A 149 11.71 -4.07 -7.13
CA GLY A 149 11.22 -3.56 -5.86
C GLY A 149 10.45 -2.27 -6.07
N ILE A 150 10.11 -1.60 -4.97
CA ILE A 150 9.55 -0.26 -5.02
C ILE A 150 10.18 0.55 -3.91
N ASP A 151 10.80 1.68 -4.27
CA ASP A 151 11.34 2.63 -3.30
C ASP A 151 10.24 3.17 -2.37
N PRO A 152 10.60 3.72 -1.21
CA PRO A 152 9.65 4.31 -0.27
C PRO A 152 8.70 5.34 -0.91
N HIS A 153 7.40 5.09 -0.79
CA HIS A 153 6.34 5.93 -1.35
C HIS A 153 5.04 5.81 -0.54
N VAL A 154 4.05 6.64 -0.86
CA VAL A 154 2.64 6.36 -0.57
C VAL A 154 1.88 6.18 -1.87
N ASP A 155 0.79 5.41 -1.82
CA ASP A 155 -0.08 5.16 -2.95
C ASP A 155 -0.92 6.39 -3.32
N LYS A 156 -1.49 6.35 -4.53
CA LYS A 156 -2.49 7.31 -5.00
C LYS A 156 -3.89 6.91 -4.52
N ASP A 157 -4.86 7.80 -4.71
CA ASP A 157 -6.26 7.62 -4.29
C ASP A 157 -6.93 6.34 -4.80
N ASP A 158 -6.46 5.78 -5.91
CA ASP A 158 -6.97 4.51 -6.44
C ASP A 158 -6.68 3.32 -5.51
N PHE A 159 -5.68 3.43 -4.63
CA PHE A 159 -5.28 2.40 -3.67
C PHE A 159 -5.21 2.99 -2.25
N SER A 160 -6.08 3.96 -1.95
CA SER A 160 -6.07 4.71 -0.69
C SER A 160 -6.23 3.80 0.54
N LEU A 161 -7.05 2.75 0.41
CA LEU A 161 -7.06 1.57 1.25
C LEU A 161 -6.68 0.38 0.36
N ASN A 162 -5.48 -0.14 0.54
CA ASN A 162 -4.94 -1.20 -0.32
C ASN A 162 -5.15 -2.56 0.35
N VAL A 163 -5.75 -3.51 -0.38
CA VAL A 163 -5.81 -4.92 -0.01
C VAL A 163 -4.79 -5.67 -0.86
N LEU A 164 -3.60 -5.88 -0.29
CA LEU A 164 -2.49 -6.56 -0.94
C LEU A 164 -2.44 -8.03 -0.50
N THR A 165 -2.62 -8.96 -1.43
CA THR A 165 -2.66 -10.40 -1.14
C THR A 165 -1.52 -11.14 -1.82
N MET A 166 -0.81 -11.96 -1.07
CA MET A 166 0.34 -12.73 -1.53
C MET A 166 -0.12 -13.99 -2.26
N LEU A 167 0.31 -14.18 -3.51
CA LEU A 167 0.04 -15.37 -4.31
C LEU A 167 1.26 -16.30 -4.34
N GLU A 168 2.46 -15.72 -4.38
CA GLU A 168 3.73 -16.45 -4.29
C GLU A 168 4.82 -15.55 -3.72
N HIS A 169 5.65 -16.11 -2.83
CA HIS A 169 6.96 -15.58 -2.48
C HIS A 169 7.94 -16.76 -2.37
N SER A 170 8.78 -16.93 -3.38
CA SER A 170 9.77 -17.99 -3.47
C SER A 170 11.19 -17.41 -3.61
N PRO A 171 12.25 -18.10 -3.14
CA PRO A 171 12.22 -19.35 -2.37
C PRO A 171 11.73 -19.15 -0.92
N ALA A 172 11.73 -20.21 -0.11
CA ALA A 172 11.25 -20.15 1.28
C ALA A 172 12.14 -19.27 2.18
N GLU A 173 13.44 -19.24 1.91
CA GLU A 173 14.36 -18.26 2.46
C GLU A 173 14.24 -16.97 1.64
N ARG A 174 13.78 -15.89 2.27
CA ARG A 174 13.35 -14.67 1.60
C ARG A 174 14.27 -13.53 1.99
N HIS A 175 14.71 -12.76 0.99
CA HIS A 175 15.55 -11.58 1.19
C HIS A 175 14.74 -10.30 1.09
N SER A 176 13.83 -10.23 0.13
CA SER A 176 12.95 -9.09 0.00
C SER A 176 11.78 -9.15 1.00
N GLU A 177 11.28 -7.99 1.36
CA GLU A 177 10.20 -7.80 2.32
C GLU A 177 9.39 -6.55 1.96
N LEU A 178 8.18 -6.48 2.48
CA LEU A 178 7.42 -5.23 2.50
C LEU A 178 7.72 -4.53 3.83
N ILE A 179 8.09 -3.27 3.77
CA ILE A 179 8.34 -2.46 4.95
C ILE A 179 7.34 -1.31 4.98
N LEU A 180 6.61 -1.17 6.08
CA LEU A 180 5.78 0.00 6.35
C LEU A 180 6.51 0.89 7.35
N TYR A 181 6.35 2.20 7.22
CA TYR A 181 6.93 3.19 8.12
C TYR A 181 5.80 4.03 8.73
N PRO A 182 5.12 3.50 9.78
CA PRO A 182 4.06 4.24 10.43
C PRO A 182 4.58 5.50 11.12
N PRO A 183 3.72 6.52 11.30
CA PRO A 183 4.11 7.73 12.01
C PRO A 183 4.47 7.44 13.46
N GLU A 184 5.63 7.94 13.90
CA GLU A 184 6.12 7.83 15.29
C GLU A 184 6.31 6.40 15.82
N GLN A 185 6.43 5.42 14.91
CA GLN A 185 6.68 4.03 15.27
C GLN A 185 7.89 3.48 14.53
N ASP A 186 8.38 2.35 15.03
CA ASP A 186 9.38 1.56 14.32
C ASP A 186 8.80 1.01 13.01
N ALA A 187 9.69 0.75 12.06
CA ALA A 187 9.32 0.15 10.79
C ALA A 187 8.73 -1.25 11.00
N LEU A 188 7.65 -1.56 10.28
CA LEU A 188 7.01 -2.86 10.29
C LEU A 188 7.52 -3.67 9.10
N HIS A 189 8.23 -4.75 9.38
CA HIS A 189 8.80 -5.66 8.38
C HIS A 189 7.86 -6.85 8.17
N LEU A 190 7.39 -7.04 6.94
CA LEU A 190 6.33 -7.99 6.61
C LEU A 190 6.76 -8.97 5.51
N GLN A 191 6.60 -10.26 5.82
CA GLN A 191 6.75 -11.36 4.87
C GLN A 191 5.48 -12.22 4.84
N LEU A 192 4.53 -11.84 4.00
CA LEU A 192 3.27 -12.56 3.83
C LEU A 192 3.50 -13.97 3.27
N GLN A 193 2.74 -14.93 3.78
CA GLN A 193 2.60 -16.26 3.20
C GLN A 193 1.53 -16.26 2.10
N ARG A 194 1.53 -17.30 1.26
CA ARG A 194 0.51 -17.46 0.23
C ARG A 194 -0.90 -17.45 0.84
N GLY A 195 -1.76 -16.60 0.28
CA GLY A 195 -3.14 -16.37 0.73
C GLY A 195 -3.27 -15.41 1.91
N GLU A 196 -2.16 -14.90 2.46
CA GLU A 196 -2.23 -13.81 3.44
C GLU A 196 -2.40 -12.47 2.73
N SER A 197 -3.19 -11.61 3.37
CA SER A 197 -3.47 -10.25 2.94
C SER A 197 -2.96 -9.26 3.96
N LEU A 198 -2.41 -8.15 3.47
CA LEU A 198 -2.23 -6.92 4.22
C LEU A 198 -3.29 -5.91 3.75
N ILE A 199 -3.98 -5.31 4.70
CA ILE A 199 -4.92 -4.21 4.48
C ILE A 199 -4.40 -3.00 5.23
N PHE A 200 -4.15 -1.91 4.53
CA PHE A 200 -3.55 -0.71 5.13
C PHE A 200 -3.87 0.57 4.34
N PHE A 201 -3.77 1.72 5.00
CA PHE A 201 -3.95 3.04 4.40
C PHE A 201 -2.72 3.45 3.59
N ALA A 202 -2.59 2.92 2.39
CA ALA A 202 -1.36 2.99 1.61
C ALA A 202 -1.01 4.39 1.08
N ASP A 203 -1.97 5.29 0.98
CA ASP A 203 -1.76 6.71 0.67
C ASP A 203 -1.44 7.59 1.91
N SER A 204 -1.44 7.00 3.11
CA SER A 204 -1.07 7.68 4.36
C SER A 204 0.17 7.11 5.05
N VAL A 205 0.49 5.84 4.79
CA VAL A 205 1.65 5.16 5.36
C VAL A 205 2.72 5.00 4.29
N THR A 206 3.88 5.63 4.49
CA THR A 206 5.03 5.40 3.63
C THR A 206 5.43 3.93 3.71
N HIS A 207 5.61 3.30 2.57
CA HIS A 207 5.95 1.89 2.49
C HIS A 207 6.86 1.61 1.30
N GLN A 208 7.57 0.50 1.36
CA GLN A 208 8.46 0.05 0.30
C GLN A 208 8.44 -1.46 0.17
N ARG A 209 8.86 -1.94 -1.00
CA ARG A 209 9.29 -3.32 -1.17
C ARG A 209 10.77 -3.34 -1.44
N THR A 210 11.54 -4.00 -0.57
CA THR A 210 12.98 -4.13 -0.75
C THR A 210 13.29 -4.95 -1.99
N ARG A 211 14.53 -4.81 -2.48
CA ARG A 211 14.93 -5.35 -3.77
C ARG A 211 15.02 -6.88 -3.71
N THR A 212 14.49 -7.54 -4.73
CA THR A 212 14.57 -8.99 -4.90
C THR A 212 16.02 -9.45 -5.12
N ALA A 213 16.38 -10.57 -4.49
CA ALA A 213 17.63 -11.25 -4.72
C ALA A 213 17.60 -12.13 -5.98
N GLU A 214 18.74 -12.71 -6.35
CA GLU A 214 18.79 -13.70 -7.44
C GLU A 214 17.96 -14.94 -7.11
N GLY A 215 17.14 -15.38 -8.07
CA GLY A 215 16.23 -16.52 -7.89
C GLY A 215 14.96 -16.22 -7.09
N GLU A 216 14.85 -15.04 -6.49
CA GLU A 216 13.66 -14.61 -5.75
C GLU A 216 12.54 -14.20 -6.70
N ARG A 217 11.31 -14.66 -6.40
CA ARG A 217 10.10 -14.37 -7.18
C ARG A 217 8.94 -14.06 -6.25
N ILE A 218 8.29 -12.93 -6.53
CA ILE A 218 7.10 -12.49 -5.80
C ILE A 218 5.98 -12.23 -6.79
N ARG A 219 4.79 -12.75 -6.47
CA ARG A 219 3.56 -12.47 -7.19
C ARG A 219 2.48 -12.10 -6.19
N LEU A 220 1.86 -10.95 -6.43
CA LEU A 220 0.81 -10.39 -5.57
C LEU A 220 -0.38 -9.99 -6.43
N VAL A 221 -1.53 -9.87 -5.79
CA VAL A 221 -2.65 -9.08 -6.30
C VAL A 221 -2.97 -7.97 -5.31
N SER A 222 -3.24 -6.77 -5.83
CA SER A 222 -3.61 -5.61 -5.04
C SER A 222 -4.97 -5.09 -5.50
N PHE A 223 -5.86 -4.83 -4.55
CA PHE A 223 -7.18 -4.24 -4.79
C PHE A 223 -7.27 -2.89 -4.10
N GLY A 224 -7.79 -1.90 -4.82
CA GLY A 224 -7.92 -0.55 -4.33
C GLY A 224 -9.31 -0.23 -3.81
N TYR A 225 -9.39 0.39 -2.64
CA TYR A 225 -10.62 0.89 -2.02
C TYR A 225 -10.42 2.32 -1.52
N ARG A 226 -11.54 3.02 -1.30
CA ARG A 226 -11.58 4.34 -0.67
C ARG A 226 -12.59 4.34 0.47
N THR A 227 -12.26 4.98 1.59
CA THR A 227 -13.23 5.29 2.63
C THR A 227 -14.07 6.49 2.21
N ILE A 228 -15.36 6.50 2.57
CA ILE A 228 -16.28 7.60 2.20
C ILE A 228 -16.72 8.45 3.41
N GLY A 229 -16.08 8.26 4.57
CA GLY A 229 -16.51 8.85 5.84
C GLY A 229 -17.84 8.27 6.33
N ALA A 230 -18.12 8.39 7.63
CA ALA A 230 -19.48 8.16 8.12
C ALA A 230 -20.34 9.35 7.66
N GLN A 231 -21.46 9.11 6.98
CA GLN A 231 -22.45 10.17 6.82
C GLN A 231 -22.94 10.56 8.21
N SER A 232 -22.65 11.80 8.62
CA SER A 232 -23.23 12.43 9.81
C SER A 232 -24.68 12.77 9.58
#